data_AF-A0A2M6WGZ3-F1
#
_entry.id   AF-A0A2M6WGZ3-F1
#
_cell.length_a   1.000
_cell.length_b   1.000
_cell.length_c   1.000
_cell.angle_alpha   90.00
_cell.angle_beta   90.00
_cell.angle_gamma   90.00
#
_symmetry.space_group_name_H-M   'P 1'
#
loop_
_entity.id
_entity.type
_entity.pdbx_description
1 polymer ?
#
loop_
_entity_poly.entity_id
_entity_poly.type
_entity_poly.pdbx_seq_one_letter_code
_entity_poly.pdbx_strand_id
1 'polypeptide(L)'
;MRNKTKQHTVIGVIMGIAIIALAFTHDAAGFTSPVEAPPGTETETLFTAKQFGNEWRLGVGTYNLVDKLNIGRGSIFQGDPINPIELGSIDVAATISGINGIFVKDNYVFIANAGPGNEALKIIDVTNPARPKELAVDFSQSPEGLPDFSGGAIRVIGDLAYMTFNIGNGPKGDAFRIIDVSDPIHPIVLGGSNLATDINMPGRNPVGLFVSGNYVYLTFALGATNAEKFRIIDVSDPQNPKALSGGDAVTPAAQPRNLHVVGPYAYIAGNAAANGLAVVSINDPLSPQLKTEITTGTNVKKVYVLGRYVYAAQGAGGGSAFRVIDIVNPTAPVVISGSGLTLPADAASDIVVIGRYAFLSFTGNSNNALRVIDIQNPNSPKVVGGDNFIWTGATSGEKQMFISGSRLYIAGGTDIFIFDITGIKAVGGRAHALEAGNTKVQADFQGLNNLNTRTGVNIGQSAKFEGNLSASEIIIEGALTVAGSKTFEIDDPRNPKEALLRHVGVESSERTTLYDGIASLDKRGEAIVHLPDYFESLNNNYRYQLSSADGSAMPNIFIKKEIENNQFTIGGGVPFGEVGWQVTGIRQDEYAKAHPFIAEFEKETPGYLNKEAQQTNN
;
A
#
# COMPACT_ATOMS: atom_id res chain seq x y z
N MET A 1 -18.24 -29.67 -65.22
CA MET A 1 -17.09 -30.57 -64.94
C MET A 1 -16.07 -29.79 -64.12
N ARG A 2 -15.75 -30.27 -62.89
CA ARG A 2 -14.56 -30.03 -62.02
C ARG A 2 -14.07 -28.58 -61.81
N ASN A 3 -13.76 -28.05 -60.63
CA ASN A 3 -13.72 -28.52 -59.24
C ASN A 3 -13.62 -27.29 -58.29
N LYS A 4 -13.88 -27.53 -56.99
CA LYS A 4 -13.89 -26.64 -55.80
C LYS A 4 -12.66 -25.70 -55.68
N THR A 5 -12.60 -24.59 -54.90
CA THR A 5 -12.84 -24.48 -53.44
C THR A 5 -12.75 -23.00 -52.95
N LYS A 6 -13.40 -22.71 -51.81
CA LYS A 6 -13.53 -21.49 -50.98
C LYS A 6 -12.23 -20.77 -50.55
N GLN A 7 -12.31 -19.46 -50.23
CA GLN A 7 -11.86 -18.92 -48.92
C GLN A 7 -12.37 -17.49 -48.57
N HIS A 8 -12.46 -17.26 -47.26
CA HIS A 8 -12.99 -16.15 -46.44
C HIS A 8 -11.96 -14.99 -46.30
N THR A 9 -12.35 -13.70 -46.36
CA THR A 9 -12.69 -12.73 -45.27
C THR A 9 -11.49 -11.98 -44.65
N VAL A 10 -11.76 -10.72 -44.25
CA VAL A 10 -11.10 -9.84 -43.23
C VAL A 10 -10.16 -8.77 -43.82
N ILE A 11 -10.65 -7.55 -44.04
CA ILE A 11 -10.62 -6.35 -43.15
C ILE A 11 -9.20 -5.81 -42.95
N GLY A 12 -8.95 -4.64 -43.54
CA GLY A 12 -7.78 -3.83 -43.25
C GLY A 12 -8.03 -2.92 -42.05
N VAL A 13 -6.99 -2.77 -41.23
CA VAL A 13 -6.67 -1.55 -40.47
C VAL A 13 -5.15 -1.47 -40.40
N ILE A 14 -4.57 -0.45 -41.02
CA ILE A 14 -3.18 -0.01 -40.85
C ILE A 14 -3.24 1.30 -40.05
N MET A 15 -2.47 1.36 -38.96
CA MET A 15 -1.69 2.52 -38.44
C MET A 15 -1.36 2.22 -36.97
N GLY A 16 -0.13 2.30 -36.47
CA GLY A 16 1.17 2.60 -37.06
C GLY A 16 2.22 2.48 -35.96
N ILE A 17 3.37 1.89 -36.28
CA ILE A 17 4.65 2.15 -35.60
C ILE A 17 5.69 2.16 -36.73
N ALA A 18 6.27 3.33 -36.97
CA ALA A 18 7.41 3.50 -37.85
C ALA A 18 8.55 4.10 -37.02
N ILE A 19 9.51 3.27 -36.60
CA ILE A 19 10.93 3.66 -36.47
C ILE A 19 11.80 2.47 -36.92
N ILE A 20 12.21 2.56 -38.20
CA ILE A 20 13.50 2.18 -38.80
C ILE A 20 14.01 0.73 -38.59
N ALA A 21 13.58 -0.14 -39.51
CA ALA A 21 14.50 -1.00 -40.26
C ALA A 21 14.15 -0.85 -41.75
N LEU A 22 14.66 0.22 -42.37
CA LEU A 22 14.54 0.46 -43.80
C LEU A 22 15.44 -0.54 -44.56
N ALA A 23 14.84 -1.65 -44.98
CA ALA A 23 15.14 -2.33 -46.24
C ALA A 23 13.99 -3.29 -46.59
N PHE A 24 12.77 -2.77 -46.74
CA PHE A 24 11.69 -3.51 -47.43
C PHE A 24 10.90 -2.54 -48.31
N THR A 25 11.40 -2.34 -49.53
CA THR A 25 10.59 -1.82 -50.63
C THR A 25 9.64 -2.91 -51.11
N HIS A 26 8.37 -2.56 -51.27
CA HIS A 26 7.39 -3.34 -52.02
C HIS A 26 7.94 -3.67 -53.42
N ASP A 27 8.17 -4.95 -53.69
CA ASP A 27 7.87 -5.48 -55.02
C ASP A 27 7.52 -6.97 -54.96
N ALA A 28 6.51 -7.34 -55.74
CA ALA A 28 5.93 -8.67 -55.77
C ALA A 28 6.72 -9.55 -56.76
N ALA A 29 7.73 -10.29 -56.29
CA ALA A 29 8.23 -11.50 -56.95
C ALA A 29 9.26 -12.22 -56.06
N GLY A 30 9.00 -13.50 -55.74
CA GLY A 30 9.96 -14.56 -55.40
C GLY A 30 11.15 -14.25 -54.48
N PHE A 31 11.05 -14.62 -53.20
CA PHE A 31 12.24 -14.84 -52.36
C PHE A 31 12.63 -16.32 -52.36
N THR A 32 13.70 -16.65 -53.09
CA THR A 32 14.51 -17.83 -52.85
C THR A 32 15.75 -17.44 -52.04
N SER A 33 15.98 -18.16 -50.95
CA SER A 33 17.15 -18.16 -50.04
C SER A 33 17.36 -16.94 -49.12
N PRO A 34 17.75 -17.17 -47.84
CA PRO A 34 18.27 -16.11 -47.00
C PRO A 34 19.65 -15.69 -47.53
N VAL A 35 19.94 -14.40 -47.51
CA VAL A 35 21.29 -13.87 -47.71
C VAL A 35 22.16 -14.42 -46.59
N GLU A 36 22.97 -15.44 -46.89
CA GLU A 36 24.03 -15.88 -45.99
C GLU A 36 25.05 -14.74 -45.84
N ALA A 37 25.26 -14.29 -44.62
CA ALA A 37 26.36 -13.40 -44.30
C ALA A 37 27.69 -14.10 -44.62
N PRO A 38 28.73 -13.37 -45.07
CA PRO A 38 30.02 -13.96 -45.38
C PRO A 38 30.58 -14.74 -44.17
N PRO A 39 31.33 -15.84 -44.38
CA PRO A 39 31.86 -16.63 -43.28
C PRO A 39 32.79 -15.77 -42.42
N GLY A 40 32.42 -15.55 -41.15
CA GLY A 40 33.23 -14.80 -40.19
C GLY A 40 32.61 -13.50 -39.65
N THR A 41 31.39 -13.12 -40.04
CA THR A 41 30.68 -12.00 -39.39
C THR A 41 29.63 -12.52 -38.40
N GLU A 42 29.97 -12.50 -37.12
CA GLU A 42 29.00 -12.65 -36.03
C GLU A 42 28.11 -11.41 -35.95
N THR A 43 27.02 -11.38 -36.72
CA THR A 43 25.97 -10.38 -36.52
C THR A 43 25.09 -10.84 -35.37
N GLU A 44 25.37 -10.33 -34.16
CA GLU A 44 24.47 -10.41 -33.00
C GLU A 44 23.12 -9.77 -33.35
N THR A 45 22.15 -10.58 -33.77
CA THR A 45 20.78 -10.09 -33.95
C THR A 45 20.07 -10.15 -32.60
N LEU A 46 19.82 -8.98 -32.01
CA LEU A 46 19.14 -8.79 -30.73
C LEU A 46 17.70 -9.36 -30.71
N PHE A 47 17.08 -9.51 -31.89
CA PHE A 47 15.74 -10.04 -32.07
C PHE A 47 15.73 -11.17 -33.10
N THR A 48 15.08 -12.28 -32.76
CA THR A 48 14.80 -13.39 -33.70
C THR A 48 13.30 -13.58 -33.84
N ALA A 49 12.78 -13.66 -35.07
CA ALA A 49 11.40 -14.01 -35.33
C ALA A 49 11.34 -15.41 -35.97
N LYS A 50 10.58 -16.33 -35.39
CA LYS A 50 10.37 -17.68 -35.94
C LYS A 50 8.89 -18.02 -35.98
N GLN A 51 8.45 -18.51 -37.13
CA GLN A 51 7.08 -18.97 -37.34
C GLN A 51 6.91 -20.41 -36.84
N PHE A 52 5.91 -20.63 -36.00
CA PHE A 52 5.50 -21.95 -35.51
C PHE A 52 4.04 -22.18 -35.93
N GLY A 53 3.84 -22.93 -37.01
CA GLY A 53 2.52 -23.07 -37.61
C GLY A 53 2.01 -21.75 -38.19
N ASN A 54 0.84 -21.28 -37.74
CA ASN A 54 0.26 -20.00 -38.16
C ASN A 54 0.63 -18.82 -37.24
N GLU A 55 1.44 -19.05 -36.20
CA GLU A 55 1.83 -18.01 -35.25
C GLU A 55 3.29 -17.58 -35.45
N TRP A 56 3.53 -16.28 -35.42
CA TRP A 56 4.87 -15.70 -35.38
C TRP A 56 5.28 -15.45 -33.93
N ARG A 57 6.46 -15.93 -33.54
CA ARG A 57 7.06 -15.64 -32.22
C ARG A 57 8.31 -14.81 -32.40
N LEU A 58 8.38 -13.70 -31.67
CA LEU A 58 9.56 -12.83 -31.59
C LEU A 58 10.29 -13.12 -30.26
N GLY A 59 11.55 -13.50 -30.33
CA GLY A 59 12.45 -13.69 -29.19
C GLY A 59 13.50 -12.59 -29.11
N VAL A 60 13.91 -12.24 -27.89
CA VAL A 60 15.04 -11.33 -27.60
C VAL A 60 16.09 -12.15 -26.85
N GLY A 61 17.25 -12.41 -27.46
CA GLY A 61 18.32 -13.24 -26.89
C GLY A 61 19.02 -14.14 -27.91
N THR A 62 20.31 -14.38 -27.67
CA THR A 62 21.27 -15.13 -28.50
C THR A 62 20.91 -16.62 -28.65
N TYR A 63 21.57 -17.32 -29.58
CA TYR A 63 21.27 -18.70 -29.96
C TYR A 63 21.62 -19.78 -28.90
N ASN A 64 22.15 -19.41 -27.74
CA ASN A 64 22.59 -20.34 -26.69
C ASN A 64 21.68 -20.30 -25.44
N LEU A 65 21.23 -21.48 -25.00
CA LEU A 65 20.29 -21.69 -23.88
C LEU A 65 20.78 -21.29 -22.47
N VAL A 66 22.02 -20.79 -22.34
CA VAL A 66 22.65 -20.38 -21.06
C VAL A 66 22.88 -18.88 -20.95
N ASP A 67 22.61 -18.12 -22.01
CA ASP A 67 22.82 -16.68 -22.00
C ASP A 67 21.64 -15.99 -21.29
N LYS A 68 21.89 -15.51 -20.07
CA LYS A 68 20.97 -14.63 -19.36
C LYS A 68 20.99 -13.25 -20.02
N LEU A 69 19.82 -12.65 -20.23
CA LEU A 69 19.71 -11.22 -20.50
C LEU A 69 20.25 -10.45 -19.28
N ASN A 70 21.52 -10.04 -19.35
CA ASN A 70 22.18 -9.26 -18.31
C ASN A 70 22.00 -7.77 -18.60
N ILE A 71 21.07 -7.14 -17.87
CA ILE A 71 20.90 -5.69 -17.93
C ILE A 71 21.80 -5.06 -16.86
N GLY A 72 23.08 -4.90 -17.18
CA GLY A 72 24.11 -4.56 -16.19
C GLY A 72 23.93 -3.20 -15.51
N ARG A 73 23.31 -2.21 -16.19
CA ARG A 73 23.03 -0.84 -15.67
C ARG A 73 21.86 -0.12 -16.36
N GLY A 74 20.99 -0.86 -17.06
CA GLY A 74 19.89 -0.30 -17.86
C GLY A 74 18.52 -0.84 -17.45
N SER A 75 17.51 -0.49 -18.23
CA SER A 75 16.20 -1.15 -18.25
C SER A 75 15.97 -1.75 -19.65
N ILE A 76 15.08 -2.73 -19.78
CA ILE A 76 14.58 -3.22 -21.09
C ILE A 76 13.66 -2.19 -21.79
N PHE A 77 13.63 -0.94 -21.32
CA PHE A 77 12.73 0.11 -21.79
C PHE A 77 13.46 1.14 -22.65
N GLN A 78 12.93 1.33 -23.86
CA GLN A 78 12.98 2.59 -24.56
C GLN A 78 11.84 3.44 -23.98
N GLY A 79 12.19 4.31 -23.03
CA GLY A 79 11.25 5.17 -22.33
C GLY A 79 11.96 5.71 -21.11
N ASP A 80 12.53 6.89 -21.24
CA ASP A 80 13.15 7.60 -20.13
C ASP A 80 12.01 8.11 -19.23
N PRO A 81 11.74 7.54 -18.04
CA PRO A 81 10.62 7.98 -17.17
C PRO A 81 10.78 9.43 -16.71
N ILE A 82 11.95 10.01 -17.00
CA ILE A 82 12.35 11.37 -16.76
C ILE A 82 11.71 12.34 -17.78
N ASN A 83 11.39 11.87 -18.99
CA ASN A 83 10.78 12.65 -20.07
C ASN A 83 9.42 12.03 -20.43
N PRO A 84 8.32 12.51 -19.83
CA PRO A 84 6.97 12.03 -20.13
C PRO A 84 6.69 12.09 -21.64
N ILE A 85 6.03 11.06 -22.17
CA ILE A 85 5.73 10.97 -23.61
C ILE A 85 4.30 11.45 -23.83
N GLU A 86 4.09 12.52 -24.59
CA GLU A 86 2.73 12.95 -24.95
C GLU A 86 2.05 11.85 -25.78
N LEU A 87 0.92 11.35 -25.28
CA LEU A 87 0.07 10.38 -25.96
C LEU A 87 -0.96 11.09 -26.85
N GLY A 88 -1.42 12.26 -26.42
CA GLY A 88 -2.38 13.09 -27.13
C GLY A 88 -2.89 14.24 -26.28
N SER A 89 -3.65 15.11 -26.91
CA SER A 89 -4.21 16.31 -26.31
C SER A 89 -5.59 16.65 -26.89
N ILE A 90 -6.34 17.46 -26.15
CA ILE A 90 -7.62 18.03 -26.60
C ILE A 90 -7.73 19.48 -26.13
N ASP A 91 -8.19 20.34 -27.03
CA ASP A 91 -8.63 21.69 -26.72
C ASP A 91 -10.16 21.72 -26.70
N VAL A 92 -10.73 22.08 -25.56
CA VAL A 92 -12.18 22.21 -25.34
C VAL A 92 -12.67 23.66 -25.38
N ALA A 93 -11.90 24.58 -25.97
CA ALA A 93 -12.27 26.00 -26.10
C ALA A 93 -13.60 26.27 -26.82
N ALA A 94 -14.04 25.35 -27.69
CA ALA A 94 -15.31 25.48 -28.40
C ALA A 94 -16.53 25.32 -27.47
N THR A 95 -16.36 24.67 -26.31
CA THR A 95 -17.44 24.29 -25.40
C THR A 95 -17.29 24.90 -24.01
N ILE A 96 -16.08 25.31 -23.61
CA ILE A 96 -15.81 25.86 -22.29
C ILE A 96 -14.82 27.02 -22.29
N SER A 97 -14.90 27.90 -21.29
CA SER A 97 -14.05 29.08 -21.18
C SER A 97 -12.80 28.89 -20.32
N GLY A 98 -12.75 27.83 -19.49
CA GLY A 98 -11.56 27.50 -18.72
C GLY A 98 -11.74 26.36 -17.71
N ILE A 99 -10.66 25.64 -17.42
CA ILE A 99 -10.66 24.50 -16.50
C ILE A 99 -10.24 24.94 -15.09
N ASN A 100 -11.12 24.74 -14.10
CA ASN A 100 -10.86 25.06 -12.70
C ASN A 100 -10.51 23.84 -11.85
N GLY A 101 -10.94 22.64 -12.28
CA GLY A 101 -10.80 21.39 -11.55
C GLY A 101 -10.70 20.22 -12.52
N ILE A 102 -9.74 19.32 -12.35
CA ILE A 102 -9.74 18.01 -13.03
C ILE A 102 -9.65 16.85 -12.05
N PHE A 103 -10.31 15.75 -12.42
CA PHE A 103 -10.10 14.45 -11.78
C PHE A 103 -10.25 13.36 -12.83
N VAL A 104 -9.44 12.30 -12.73
CA VAL A 104 -9.52 11.18 -13.68
C VAL A 104 -9.88 9.91 -12.95
N LYS A 105 -10.95 9.25 -13.38
CA LYS A 105 -11.33 7.90 -12.93
C LYS A 105 -11.48 7.03 -14.17
N ASP A 106 -10.84 5.87 -14.13
CA ASP A 106 -10.83 4.90 -15.24
C ASP A 106 -10.41 5.57 -16.56
N ASN A 107 -11.31 5.60 -17.55
CA ASN A 107 -11.10 6.21 -18.85
C ASN A 107 -11.79 7.56 -19.01
N TYR A 108 -12.18 8.22 -17.91
CA TYR A 108 -12.92 9.48 -17.97
C TYR A 108 -12.20 10.59 -17.20
N VAL A 109 -12.02 11.74 -17.87
CA VAL A 109 -11.56 12.98 -17.26
C VAL A 109 -12.78 13.82 -16.93
N PHE A 110 -13.02 14.04 -15.64
CA PHE A 110 -14.06 14.91 -15.11
C PHE A 110 -13.48 16.31 -14.92
N ILE A 111 -14.19 17.32 -15.45
CA ILE A 111 -13.72 18.69 -15.52
C ILE A 111 -14.76 19.58 -14.84
N ALA A 112 -14.33 20.26 -13.78
CA ALA A 112 -15.03 21.42 -13.25
C ALA A 112 -14.61 22.66 -14.06
N ASN A 113 -15.60 23.27 -14.72
CA ASN A 113 -15.40 24.32 -15.71
C ASN A 113 -15.91 25.69 -15.23
N ALA A 114 -15.27 26.76 -15.71
CA ALA A 114 -15.82 28.11 -15.79
C ALA A 114 -17.00 28.21 -16.78
N GLY A 115 -18.16 27.68 -16.40
CA GLY A 115 -19.41 27.78 -17.15
C GLY A 115 -20.65 27.63 -16.25
N PRO A 116 -21.80 28.21 -16.64
CA PRO A 116 -23.06 28.14 -15.89
C PRO A 116 -23.73 26.76 -15.94
N GLY A 117 -24.46 26.41 -14.88
CA GLY A 117 -25.37 25.27 -14.82
C GLY A 117 -24.72 23.94 -15.21
N ASN A 118 -25.36 23.20 -16.12
CA ASN A 118 -24.89 21.90 -16.58
C ASN A 118 -23.53 21.96 -17.34
N GLU A 119 -23.08 23.14 -17.76
CA GLU A 119 -21.75 23.32 -18.36
C GLU A 119 -20.63 23.34 -17.33
N ALA A 120 -20.96 23.40 -16.03
CA ALA A 120 -19.99 23.39 -14.95
C ALA A 120 -19.27 22.03 -14.83
N LEU A 121 -19.88 20.93 -15.29
CA LEU A 121 -19.25 19.61 -15.39
C LEU A 121 -19.12 19.19 -16.86
N LYS A 122 -17.89 18.94 -17.30
CA LYS A 122 -17.61 18.25 -18.57
C LYS A 122 -16.93 16.93 -18.31
N ILE A 123 -17.18 15.96 -19.18
CA ILE A 123 -16.57 14.63 -19.11
C ILE A 123 -15.95 14.32 -20.47
N ILE A 124 -14.68 13.93 -20.45
CA ILE A 124 -13.93 13.52 -21.64
C ILE A 124 -13.62 12.04 -21.53
N ASP A 125 -13.98 11.29 -22.57
CA ASP A 125 -13.56 9.91 -22.76
C ASP A 125 -12.12 9.89 -23.28
N VAL A 126 -11.23 9.27 -22.51
CA VAL A 126 -9.81 9.06 -22.76
C VAL A 126 -9.46 7.58 -22.88
N THR A 127 -10.43 6.73 -23.23
CA THR A 127 -10.22 5.32 -23.56
C THR A 127 -9.13 5.18 -24.61
N ASN A 128 -9.17 6.03 -25.65
CA ASN A 128 -8.06 6.25 -26.57
C ASN A 128 -7.36 7.58 -26.24
N PRO A 129 -6.21 7.57 -25.54
CA PRO A 129 -5.53 8.81 -25.14
C PRO A 129 -4.95 9.60 -26.32
N ALA A 130 -4.78 8.99 -27.50
CA ALA A 130 -4.37 9.68 -28.71
C ALA A 130 -5.53 10.40 -29.41
N ARG A 131 -6.78 10.07 -29.04
CA ARG A 131 -8.01 10.65 -29.59
C ARG A 131 -9.05 10.88 -28.49
N PRO A 132 -8.73 11.69 -27.46
CA PRO A 132 -9.69 12.10 -26.44
C PRO A 132 -10.94 12.72 -27.08
N LYS A 133 -12.11 12.50 -26.46
CA LYS A 133 -13.40 12.98 -26.98
C LYS A 133 -14.27 13.52 -25.86
N GLU A 134 -14.83 14.72 -26.04
CA GLU A 134 -15.88 15.27 -25.16
C GLU A 134 -17.16 14.43 -25.27
N LEU A 135 -17.72 14.06 -24.13
CA LEU A 135 -19.02 13.41 -24.03
C LEU A 135 -20.13 14.45 -23.92
N ALA A 136 -21.26 14.17 -24.57
CA ALA A 136 -22.49 14.91 -24.34
C ALA A 136 -23.12 14.43 -23.03
N VAL A 137 -22.91 15.19 -21.95
CA VAL A 137 -23.44 14.90 -20.63
C VAL A 137 -24.90 15.37 -20.55
N ASP A 138 -25.80 14.49 -20.12
CA ASP A 138 -27.22 14.77 -19.96
C ASP A 138 -27.64 14.70 -18.48
N PHE A 139 -28.04 15.85 -17.94
CA PHE A 139 -28.59 16.00 -16.59
C PHE A 139 -30.12 15.92 -16.54
N SER A 140 -30.80 15.54 -17.63
CA SER A 140 -32.28 15.47 -17.68
C SER A 140 -32.89 14.59 -16.59
N GLN A 141 -32.13 13.61 -16.08
CA GLN A 141 -32.52 12.70 -15.00
C GLN A 141 -32.19 13.24 -13.59
N SER A 142 -31.54 14.40 -13.50
CA SER A 142 -31.19 15.05 -12.24
C SER A 142 -32.25 16.10 -11.86
N PRO A 143 -33.04 15.89 -10.78
CA PRO A 143 -34.17 16.76 -10.45
C PRO A 143 -33.79 18.22 -10.16
N GLU A 144 -32.60 18.46 -9.60
CA GLU A 144 -32.12 19.80 -9.23
C GLU A 144 -31.06 20.36 -10.19
N GLY A 145 -30.52 19.53 -11.10
CA GLY A 145 -29.41 19.92 -11.98
C GLY A 145 -28.15 20.40 -11.23
N LEU A 146 -27.22 21.02 -11.95
CA LEU A 146 -26.09 21.75 -11.36
C LEU A 146 -26.46 23.22 -11.14
N PRO A 147 -25.94 23.87 -10.09
CA PRO A 147 -26.23 25.27 -9.83
C PRO A 147 -25.63 26.17 -10.92
N ASP A 148 -26.21 27.36 -11.09
CA ASP A 148 -25.83 28.31 -12.13
C ASP A 148 -24.53 29.09 -11.79
N PHE A 149 -23.48 28.35 -11.43
CA PHE A 149 -22.17 28.86 -11.02
C PHE A 149 -21.07 28.05 -11.69
N SER A 150 -19.91 28.69 -11.88
CA SER A 150 -18.71 27.99 -12.36
C SER A 150 -18.29 26.89 -11.39
N GLY A 151 -17.93 25.72 -11.92
CA GLY A 151 -17.28 24.68 -11.13
C GLY A 151 -15.95 25.14 -10.56
N GLY A 152 -15.63 24.68 -9.35
CA GLY A 152 -14.37 24.91 -8.66
C GLY A 152 -13.47 23.68 -8.72
N ALA A 153 -13.33 22.99 -7.60
CA ALA A 153 -12.59 21.74 -7.48
C ALA A 153 -13.52 20.54 -7.65
N ILE A 154 -12.99 19.43 -8.16
CA ILE A 154 -13.70 18.17 -8.31
C ILE A 154 -12.84 17.00 -7.83
N ARG A 155 -13.48 15.99 -7.23
CA ARG A 155 -12.85 14.74 -6.82
C ARG A 155 -13.81 13.58 -6.97
N VAL A 156 -13.37 12.47 -7.55
CA VAL A 156 -14.21 11.28 -7.74
C VAL A 156 -13.68 10.13 -6.87
N ILE A 157 -14.54 9.50 -6.07
CA ILE A 157 -14.22 8.32 -5.25
C ILE A 157 -15.29 7.27 -5.48
N GLY A 158 -14.91 6.09 -5.96
CA GLY A 158 -15.88 5.10 -6.42
C GLY A 158 -16.78 5.73 -7.50
N ASP A 159 -18.08 5.62 -7.35
CA ASP A 159 -19.05 6.17 -8.30
C ASP A 159 -19.53 7.59 -7.95
N LEU A 160 -18.95 8.24 -6.94
CA LEU A 160 -19.37 9.56 -6.49
C LEU A 160 -18.34 10.63 -6.86
N ALA A 161 -18.79 11.67 -7.56
CA ALA A 161 -18.07 12.91 -7.77
C ALA A 161 -18.52 13.96 -6.73
N TYR A 162 -17.54 14.52 -6.04
CA TYR A 162 -17.68 15.63 -5.11
C TYR A 162 -17.16 16.87 -5.81
N MET A 163 -17.99 17.90 -5.96
CA MET A 163 -17.67 19.07 -6.75
C MET A 163 -18.04 20.35 -6.00
N THR A 164 -17.15 21.34 -6.06
CA THR A 164 -17.41 22.67 -5.51
C THR A 164 -17.79 23.67 -6.59
N PHE A 165 -18.39 24.80 -6.20
CA PHE A 165 -18.81 25.86 -7.11
C PHE A 165 -18.32 27.23 -6.64
N ASN A 166 -17.92 28.07 -7.60
CA ASN A 166 -17.50 29.44 -7.40
C ASN A 166 -18.72 30.35 -7.31
N ILE A 167 -19.30 30.42 -6.12
CA ILE A 167 -20.55 31.15 -5.86
C ILE A 167 -20.40 32.67 -5.89
N GLY A 168 -19.18 33.23 -5.86
CA GLY A 168 -18.98 34.68 -5.76
C GLY A 168 -19.75 35.25 -4.56
N ASN A 169 -20.53 36.32 -4.75
CA ASN A 169 -21.45 36.88 -3.74
C ASN A 169 -22.86 36.20 -3.73
N GLY A 170 -22.97 35.00 -4.31
CA GLY A 170 -24.21 34.26 -4.49
C GLY A 170 -24.85 33.73 -3.19
N PRO A 171 -26.01 33.04 -3.30
CA PRO A 171 -26.74 32.49 -2.17
C PRO A 171 -25.85 31.52 -1.36
N LYS A 172 -25.97 31.61 -0.03
CA LYS A 172 -25.16 30.82 0.90
C LYS A 172 -25.38 29.32 0.69
N GLY A 173 -24.29 28.55 0.75
CA GLY A 173 -24.20 27.09 0.74
C GLY A 173 -24.67 26.35 -0.52
N ASP A 174 -24.72 27.04 -1.66
CA ASP A 174 -24.83 26.41 -2.98
C ASP A 174 -23.46 26.00 -3.58
N ALA A 175 -22.42 25.96 -2.74
CA ALA A 175 -21.04 25.83 -3.17
C ALA A 175 -20.55 24.39 -3.35
N PHE A 176 -21.42 23.39 -3.22
CA PHE A 176 -21.05 21.97 -3.21
C PHE A 176 -22.15 21.05 -3.75
N ARG A 177 -21.75 19.98 -4.46
CA ARG A 177 -22.62 18.88 -4.90
C ARG A 177 -21.93 17.54 -4.76
N ILE A 178 -22.74 16.52 -4.47
CA ILE A 178 -22.39 15.10 -4.60
C ILE A 178 -23.20 14.55 -5.78
N ILE A 179 -22.48 13.95 -6.73
CA ILE A 179 -23.02 13.53 -8.02
C ILE A 179 -22.67 12.06 -8.22
N ASP A 180 -23.67 11.22 -8.50
CA ASP A 180 -23.45 9.86 -8.98
C ASP A 180 -22.98 9.94 -10.45
N VAL A 181 -21.81 9.37 -10.69
CA VAL A 181 -21.14 9.30 -12.00
C VAL A 181 -20.87 7.84 -12.41
N SER A 182 -21.66 6.89 -11.90
CA SER A 182 -21.64 5.49 -12.34
C SER A 182 -21.94 5.38 -13.84
N ASP A 183 -22.86 6.19 -14.35
CA ASP A 183 -23.03 6.47 -15.78
C ASP A 183 -22.48 7.88 -16.11
N PRO A 184 -21.32 7.99 -16.78
CA PRO A 184 -20.72 9.27 -17.12
C PRO A 184 -21.50 10.08 -18.17
N ILE A 185 -22.48 9.47 -18.86
CA ILE A 185 -23.34 10.18 -19.81
C ILE A 185 -24.58 10.74 -19.10
N HIS A 186 -25.08 10.05 -18.06
CA HIS A 186 -26.29 10.44 -17.32
C HIS A 186 -26.01 10.63 -15.82
N PRO A 187 -25.18 11.60 -15.42
CA PRO A 187 -24.89 11.84 -14.01
C PRO A 187 -26.12 12.33 -13.25
N ILE A 188 -26.24 11.91 -11.98
CA ILE A 188 -27.38 12.23 -11.11
C ILE A 188 -26.88 13.02 -9.91
N VAL A 189 -27.40 14.23 -9.68
CA VAL A 189 -27.11 14.96 -8.44
C VAL A 189 -27.84 14.29 -7.28
N LEU A 190 -27.09 13.80 -6.30
CA LEU A 190 -27.61 13.11 -5.13
C LEU A 190 -27.93 14.07 -3.97
N GLY A 191 -27.07 15.06 -3.75
CA GLY A 191 -27.19 15.95 -2.59
C GLY A 191 -26.21 17.11 -2.57
N GLY A 192 -26.28 17.90 -1.49
CA GLY A 192 -25.42 19.07 -1.25
C GLY A 192 -26.10 20.44 -1.43
N SER A 193 -27.28 20.50 -2.03
CA SER A 193 -28.06 21.73 -2.27
C SER A 193 -28.51 22.43 -0.99
N ASN A 194 -28.77 21.68 0.09
CA ASN A 194 -29.27 22.21 1.36
C ASN A 194 -28.17 22.54 2.39
N LEU A 195 -26.90 22.56 1.99
CA LEU A 195 -25.81 23.00 2.88
C LEU A 195 -25.86 24.52 3.18
N ALA A 196 -26.80 25.25 2.56
CA ALA A 196 -27.08 26.67 2.69
C ALA A 196 -27.22 27.22 4.12
N THR A 197 -27.84 26.47 5.03
CA THR A 197 -28.14 26.95 6.39
C THR A 197 -27.02 26.64 7.39
N ASP A 198 -26.34 25.51 7.22
CA ASP A 198 -25.27 25.08 8.11
C ASP A 198 -23.94 25.74 7.73
N ILE A 199 -23.72 25.91 6.42
CA ILE A 199 -22.54 26.56 5.88
C ILE A 199 -22.81 28.06 5.76
N ASN A 200 -22.54 28.80 6.84
CA ASN A 200 -22.56 30.26 6.84
C ASN A 200 -21.35 30.81 6.04
N MET A 201 -21.31 30.55 4.73
CA MET A 201 -20.29 31.04 3.79
C MET A 201 -20.85 32.15 2.92
N PRO A 202 -21.02 33.38 3.46
CA PRO A 202 -21.29 34.52 2.61
C PRO A 202 -20.10 34.74 1.67
N GLY A 203 -20.32 34.61 0.37
CA GLY A 203 -19.51 35.32 -0.61
C GLY A 203 -18.15 34.70 -0.97
N ARG A 204 -17.89 33.41 -0.69
CA ARG A 204 -16.53 32.85 -0.75
C ARG A 204 -16.43 31.57 -1.54
N ASN A 205 -15.44 31.50 -2.42
CA ASN A 205 -15.20 30.36 -3.29
C ASN A 205 -14.38 29.28 -2.55
N PRO A 206 -14.86 28.03 -2.54
CA PRO A 206 -14.04 26.88 -2.13
C PRO A 206 -12.91 26.69 -3.14
N VAL A 207 -11.67 26.59 -2.67
CA VAL A 207 -10.47 26.48 -3.53
C VAL A 207 -9.70 25.18 -3.35
N GLY A 208 -9.87 24.52 -2.19
CA GLY A 208 -9.33 23.19 -1.96
C GLY A 208 -10.45 22.22 -1.62
N LEU A 209 -10.33 21.00 -2.17
CA LEU A 209 -11.23 19.87 -1.92
C LEU A 209 -10.38 18.61 -1.71
N PHE A 210 -10.59 17.93 -0.58
CA PHE A 210 -10.02 16.62 -0.32
C PHE A 210 -11.09 15.68 0.23
N VAL A 211 -11.08 14.42 -0.18
CA VAL A 211 -12.02 13.40 0.28
C VAL A 211 -11.23 12.26 0.94
N SER A 212 -11.61 11.89 2.16
CA SER A 212 -10.99 10.77 2.89
C SER A 212 -12.03 10.04 3.72
N GLY A 213 -12.26 8.75 3.44
CA GLY A 213 -13.35 8.00 4.05
C GLY A 213 -14.70 8.68 3.82
N ASN A 214 -15.46 8.87 4.89
CA ASN A 214 -16.78 9.51 4.86
C ASN A 214 -16.72 11.03 4.98
N TYR A 215 -15.55 11.65 4.84
CA TYR A 215 -15.38 13.09 5.06
C TYR A 215 -14.86 13.82 3.83
N VAL A 216 -15.43 14.99 3.61
CA VAL A 216 -14.96 15.99 2.65
C VAL A 216 -14.38 17.16 3.42
N TYR A 217 -13.19 17.59 3.02
CA TYR A 217 -12.44 18.69 3.60
C TYR A 217 -12.34 19.81 2.58
N LEU A 218 -12.77 21.01 2.97
CA LEU A 218 -12.80 22.18 2.11
C LEU A 218 -11.96 23.31 2.68
N THR A 219 -11.33 24.09 1.80
CA THR A 219 -10.70 25.38 2.13
C THR A 219 -11.26 26.51 1.27
N PHE A 220 -11.26 27.73 1.80
CA PHE A 220 -11.96 28.88 1.19
C PHE A 220 -11.04 30.09 0.99
N ALA A 221 -11.10 30.70 -0.20
CA ALA A 221 -10.30 31.87 -0.54
C ALA A 221 -11.03 33.20 -0.25
N LEU A 222 -10.49 33.96 0.72
CA LEU A 222 -10.59 35.41 0.99
C LEU A 222 -11.89 36.12 1.45
N GLY A 223 -11.64 37.24 2.16
CA GLY A 223 -12.53 38.29 2.70
C GLY A 223 -12.07 38.70 4.11
N ALA A 224 -11.52 39.91 4.29
CA ALA A 224 -10.90 40.37 5.52
C ALA A 224 -11.86 40.32 6.73
N THR A 225 -11.33 39.92 7.89
CA THR A 225 -12.00 39.74 9.21
C THR A 225 -12.72 38.39 9.42
N ASN A 226 -12.19 37.62 10.38
CA ASN A 226 -12.76 36.48 11.13
C ASN A 226 -13.84 35.66 10.40
N ALA A 227 -13.44 34.86 9.41
CA ALA A 227 -14.34 33.94 8.75
C ALA A 227 -13.69 32.56 8.57
N GLU A 228 -14.51 31.52 8.66
CA GLU A 228 -14.15 30.12 8.48
C GLU A 228 -13.34 29.89 7.19
N LYS A 229 -12.12 29.35 7.32
CA LYS A 229 -11.19 29.07 6.21
C LYS A 229 -11.08 27.58 5.87
N PHE A 230 -11.64 26.73 6.71
CA PHE A 230 -11.55 25.27 6.62
C PHE A 230 -12.85 24.64 7.13
N ARG A 231 -13.34 23.60 6.44
CA ARG A 231 -14.59 22.92 6.80
C ARG A 231 -14.50 21.42 6.56
N ILE A 232 -15.10 20.65 7.47
CA ILE A 232 -15.30 19.20 7.37
C ILE A 232 -16.79 18.94 7.15
N ILE A 233 -17.11 18.14 6.14
CA ILE A 233 -18.46 17.71 5.79
C ILE A 233 -18.50 16.19 5.89
N ASP A 234 -19.47 15.66 6.63
CA ASP A 234 -19.83 14.26 6.64
C ASP A 234 -20.67 13.95 5.39
N VAL A 235 -20.17 12.99 4.61
CA VAL A 235 -20.79 12.49 3.38
C VAL A 235 -21.09 10.99 3.45
N SER A 236 -21.22 10.44 4.67
CA SER A 236 -21.63 9.05 4.91
C SER A 236 -23.01 8.72 4.31
N ASP A 237 -23.90 9.72 4.25
CA ASP A 237 -25.12 9.71 3.43
C ASP A 237 -24.96 10.74 2.28
N PRO A 238 -24.69 10.29 1.05
CA PRO A 238 -24.51 11.15 -0.12
C PRO A 238 -25.72 12.03 -0.48
N GLN A 239 -26.93 11.64 -0.06
CA GLN A 239 -28.15 12.42 -0.33
C GLN A 239 -28.36 13.51 0.72
N ASN A 240 -27.85 13.29 1.94
CA ASN A 240 -28.01 14.20 3.07
C ASN A 240 -26.66 14.54 3.72
N PRO A 241 -25.72 15.18 2.98
CA PRO A 241 -24.43 15.57 3.55
C PRO A 241 -24.61 16.61 4.65
N LYS A 242 -23.78 16.52 5.70
CA LYS A 242 -23.88 17.37 6.90
C LYS A 242 -22.56 18.06 7.17
N ALA A 243 -22.60 19.37 7.40
CA ALA A 243 -21.40 20.08 7.81
C ALA A 243 -21.11 19.83 9.30
N LEU A 244 -19.94 19.30 9.63
CA LEU A 244 -19.57 18.92 11.01
C LEU A 244 -18.85 20.03 11.77
N SER A 245 -17.86 20.66 11.13
CA SER A 245 -17.12 21.79 11.72
C SER A 245 -17.58 23.09 11.08
N GLY A 246 -17.87 24.12 11.87
CA GLY A 246 -18.26 25.45 11.39
C GLY A 246 -18.31 26.45 12.53
N GLY A 247 -17.25 27.25 12.67
CA GLY A 247 -17.11 28.35 13.61
C GLY A 247 -15.65 28.81 13.62
N ASP A 248 -15.39 30.06 14.00
CA ASP A 248 -14.10 30.78 13.90
C ASP A 248 -12.83 30.13 14.53
N ALA A 249 -12.90 28.89 15.02
CA ALA A 249 -11.88 28.24 15.85
C ALA A 249 -10.64 27.71 15.09
N VAL A 250 -10.70 27.50 13.77
CA VAL A 250 -9.52 27.14 12.97
C VAL A 250 -9.41 28.07 11.78
N THR A 251 -8.49 29.01 11.85
CA THR A 251 -8.14 29.89 10.73
C THR A 251 -6.77 29.51 10.16
N PRO A 252 -6.62 28.31 9.54
CA PRO A 252 -5.32 27.87 9.03
C PRO A 252 -4.90 28.74 7.85
N ALA A 253 -3.65 29.17 7.89
CA ALA A 253 -2.95 29.93 6.87
C ALA A 253 -3.60 31.28 6.50
N ALA A 254 -2.78 32.22 6.05
CA ALA A 254 -3.29 33.37 5.34
C ALA A 254 -3.69 32.92 3.92
N GLN A 255 -4.99 32.99 3.62
CA GLN A 255 -5.56 32.66 2.30
C GLN A 255 -5.22 31.23 1.84
N PRO A 256 -5.90 30.19 2.35
CA PRO A 256 -5.61 28.82 1.97
C PRO A 256 -5.88 28.62 0.47
N ARG A 257 -5.06 27.79 -0.19
CA ARG A 257 -5.15 27.51 -1.64
C ARG A 257 -5.44 26.05 -1.94
N ASN A 258 -4.94 25.16 -1.09
CA ASN A 258 -5.05 23.72 -1.26
C ASN A 258 -4.89 23.02 0.08
N LEU A 259 -5.30 21.75 0.13
CA LEU A 259 -5.08 20.88 1.25
C LEU A 259 -4.79 19.45 0.80
N HIS A 260 -4.05 18.73 1.62
CA HIS A 260 -3.82 17.29 1.48
C HIS A 260 -3.96 16.64 2.86
N VAL A 261 -4.77 15.59 2.96
CA VAL A 261 -5.07 14.92 4.24
C VAL A 261 -4.35 13.58 4.30
N VAL A 262 -3.62 13.34 5.39
CA VAL A 262 -2.95 12.05 5.66
C VAL A 262 -3.12 11.71 7.13
N GLY A 263 -3.74 10.56 7.39
CA GLY A 263 -4.05 10.10 8.75
C GLY A 263 -4.84 11.15 9.52
N PRO A 264 -4.40 11.56 10.73
CA PRO A 264 -5.14 12.49 11.58
C PRO A 264 -4.85 13.97 11.28
N TYR A 265 -4.17 14.31 10.19
CA TYR A 265 -3.76 15.69 9.88
C TYR A 265 -4.18 16.14 8.47
N ALA A 266 -4.60 17.39 8.39
CA ALA A 266 -4.75 18.16 7.15
C ALA A 266 -3.58 19.14 7.01
N TYR A 267 -2.87 19.07 5.89
CA TYR A 267 -1.77 19.95 5.52
C TYR A 267 -2.28 20.97 4.52
N ILE A 268 -2.33 22.25 4.91
CA ILE A 268 -3.02 23.31 4.16
C ILE A 268 -2.00 24.30 3.62
N ALA A 269 -1.99 24.47 2.30
CA ALA A 269 -1.15 25.43 1.60
C ALA A 269 -1.66 26.86 1.82
N GLY A 270 -0.77 27.75 2.24
CA GLY A 270 -1.06 29.16 2.52
C GLY A 270 -0.48 30.12 1.49
N ASN A 271 -1.24 31.14 1.12
CA ASN A 271 -0.81 32.22 0.22
C ASN A 271 -0.24 33.43 0.98
N ALA A 272 0.60 33.18 1.99
CA ALA A 272 1.49 34.19 2.56
C ALA A 272 2.83 33.58 2.99
N ALA A 273 3.92 34.32 2.81
CA ALA A 273 5.27 33.83 3.07
C ALA A 273 5.47 33.38 4.54
N ALA A 274 4.91 34.14 5.50
CA ALA A 274 5.01 33.81 6.93
C ALA A 274 4.26 32.52 7.30
N ASN A 275 3.18 32.19 6.57
CA ASN A 275 2.25 31.10 6.90
C ASN A 275 2.03 30.22 5.66
N GLY A 276 3.14 29.73 5.07
CA GLY A 276 3.11 28.99 3.81
C GLY A 276 2.51 27.59 3.94
N LEU A 277 2.60 26.96 5.11
CA LEU A 277 1.96 25.68 5.41
C LEU A 277 1.34 25.72 6.81
N ALA A 278 0.06 25.37 6.92
CA ALA A 278 -0.61 25.13 8.19
C ALA A 278 -0.86 23.63 8.37
N VAL A 279 -0.67 23.12 9.60
CA VAL A 279 -1.03 21.75 9.97
C VAL A 279 -2.20 21.77 10.93
N VAL A 280 -3.30 21.14 10.53
CA VAL A 280 -4.53 21.04 11.32
C VAL A 280 -4.75 19.60 11.73
N SER A 281 -4.92 19.36 13.03
CA SER A 281 -5.38 18.08 13.55
C SER A 281 -6.87 17.92 13.27
N ILE A 282 -7.24 16.77 12.73
CA ILE A 282 -8.62 16.38 12.39
C ILE A 282 -9.07 15.11 13.13
N ASN A 283 -8.42 14.78 14.25
CA ASN A 283 -8.79 13.66 15.13
C ASN A 283 -10.25 13.75 15.62
N ASP A 284 -10.70 14.96 15.91
CA ASP A 284 -12.10 15.26 16.19
C ASP A 284 -12.64 16.09 15.00
N PRO A 285 -13.52 15.51 14.14
CA PRO A 285 -14.06 16.21 12.99
C PRO A 285 -15.05 17.32 13.35
N LEU A 286 -15.58 17.36 14.59
CA LEU A 286 -16.41 18.45 15.09
C LEU A 286 -15.57 19.62 15.60
N SER A 287 -14.35 19.34 16.06
CA SER A 287 -13.43 20.33 16.65
C SER A 287 -12.01 20.19 16.09
N PRO A 288 -11.78 20.49 14.80
CA PRO A 288 -10.43 20.52 14.24
C PRO A 288 -9.56 21.53 14.98
N GLN A 289 -8.24 21.33 15.01
CA GLN A 289 -7.31 22.16 15.80
C GLN A 289 -6.09 22.56 14.97
N LEU A 290 -5.82 23.86 14.83
CA LEU A 290 -4.57 24.36 14.24
C LEU A 290 -3.41 23.99 15.18
N LYS A 291 -2.48 23.15 14.71
CA LYS A 291 -1.33 22.71 15.50
C LYS A 291 -0.14 23.62 15.33
N THR A 292 0.12 24.03 14.09
CA THR A 292 1.26 24.89 13.78
C THR A 292 1.12 25.50 12.39
N GLU A 293 1.82 26.61 12.18
CA GLU A 293 2.05 27.23 10.89
C GLU A 293 3.55 27.43 10.71
N ILE A 294 4.05 27.12 9.52
CA ILE A 294 5.47 27.28 9.22
C ILE A 294 5.69 28.20 8.01
N THR A 295 6.77 28.97 8.09
CA THR A 295 7.29 29.76 6.97
C THR A 295 8.00 28.83 5.99
N THR A 296 7.59 28.87 4.71
CA THR A 296 8.24 28.09 3.63
C THR A 296 9.09 28.97 2.71
N GLY A 297 9.12 30.28 2.98
CA GLY A 297 9.90 31.29 2.25
C GLY A 297 9.11 32.06 1.18
N THR A 298 7.96 31.55 0.72
CA THR A 298 7.04 32.23 -0.20
C THR A 298 5.64 31.60 -0.11
N ASN A 299 4.67 32.09 -0.90
CA ASN A 299 3.35 31.49 -1.01
C ASN A 299 3.40 30.04 -1.52
N VAL A 300 2.59 29.18 -0.92
CA VAL A 300 2.42 27.79 -1.36
C VAL A 300 1.06 27.68 -2.05
N LYS A 301 1.05 27.17 -3.29
CA LYS A 301 -0.18 26.99 -4.05
C LYS A 301 -0.77 25.61 -3.84
N LYS A 302 0.07 24.58 -3.89
CA LYS A 302 -0.32 23.17 -3.83
C LYS A 302 0.65 22.38 -2.97
N VAL A 303 0.14 21.41 -2.24
CA VAL A 303 0.92 20.50 -1.41
C VAL A 303 0.56 19.06 -1.72
N TYR A 304 1.55 18.19 -1.73
CA TYR A 304 1.38 16.75 -1.84
C TYR A 304 2.13 16.07 -0.70
N VAL A 305 1.48 15.14 0.01
CA VAL A 305 2.10 14.41 1.12
C VAL A 305 2.37 12.97 0.70
N LEU A 306 3.62 12.54 0.82
CA LEU A 306 4.03 11.15 0.59
C LEU A 306 4.92 10.69 1.76
N GLY A 307 4.44 9.71 2.52
CA GLY A 307 5.13 9.21 3.71
C GLY A 307 5.32 10.34 4.73
N ARG A 308 6.59 10.58 5.11
CA ARG A 308 6.97 11.60 6.11
C ARG A 308 7.25 12.98 5.51
N TYR A 309 6.92 13.23 4.25
CA TYR A 309 7.27 14.48 3.56
C TYR A 309 6.06 15.17 2.97
N VAL A 310 6.02 16.49 3.12
CA VAL A 310 5.19 17.39 2.32
C VAL A 310 6.08 17.98 1.22
N TYR A 311 5.64 17.81 -0.02
CA TYR A 311 6.22 18.45 -1.20
C TYR A 311 5.34 19.63 -1.60
N ALA A 312 5.92 20.81 -1.67
CA ALA A 312 5.18 22.06 -1.85
C ALA A 312 5.55 22.72 -3.18
N ALA A 313 4.54 23.00 -4.01
CA ALA A 313 4.64 23.88 -5.16
C ALA A 313 4.45 25.33 -4.71
N GLN A 314 5.47 26.14 -4.96
CA GLN A 314 5.58 27.50 -4.47
C GLN A 314 5.33 28.53 -5.58
N GLY A 315 4.71 29.64 -5.21
CA GLY A 315 4.29 30.69 -6.14
C GLY A 315 5.37 31.70 -6.51
N ALA A 316 6.57 31.62 -5.93
CA ALA A 316 7.74 32.28 -6.48
C ALA A 316 8.46 31.30 -7.41
N GLY A 317 8.76 31.71 -8.65
CA GLY A 317 9.46 30.83 -9.59
C GLY A 317 10.94 30.62 -9.27
N GLY A 318 11.65 29.99 -10.20
CA GLY A 318 13.06 29.63 -10.08
C GLY A 318 13.30 28.61 -8.97
N GLY A 319 14.46 28.68 -8.31
CA GLY A 319 14.81 27.79 -7.19
C GLY A 319 13.89 27.93 -5.95
N SER A 320 12.91 28.83 -5.97
CA SER A 320 11.88 28.97 -4.95
C SER A 320 10.54 28.36 -5.34
N ALA A 321 10.45 27.61 -6.45
CA ALA A 321 9.20 27.00 -6.91
C ALA A 321 8.87 25.66 -6.22
N PHE A 322 9.80 25.08 -5.46
CA PHE A 322 9.67 23.77 -4.82
C PHE A 322 10.27 23.73 -3.42
N ARG A 323 9.61 23.05 -2.47
CA ARG A 323 10.17 22.73 -1.15
C ARG A 323 9.85 21.31 -0.73
N VAL A 324 10.78 20.72 0.02
CA VAL A 324 10.57 19.48 0.76
C VAL A 324 10.54 19.80 2.25
N ILE A 325 9.49 19.34 2.91
CA ILE A 325 9.23 19.62 4.33
C ILE A 325 9.10 18.26 5.05
N ASP A 326 9.93 18.03 6.05
CA ASP A 326 9.86 16.87 6.92
C ASP A 326 8.74 17.08 7.96
N ILE A 327 7.83 16.11 8.03
CA ILE A 327 6.68 16.09 8.95
C ILE A 327 6.78 14.93 9.95
N VAL A 328 7.98 14.42 10.23
CA VAL A 328 8.22 13.42 11.28
C VAL A 328 7.61 13.85 12.62
N ASN A 329 7.68 15.16 12.93
CA ASN A 329 6.89 15.78 13.98
C ASN A 329 5.83 16.71 13.35
N PRO A 330 4.55 16.33 13.29
CA PRO A 330 3.50 17.13 12.67
C PRO A 330 3.19 18.43 13.41
N THR A 331 3.61 18.59 14.68
CA THR A 331 3.46 19.86 15.42
C THR A 331 4.66 20.79 15.24
N ALA A 332 5.77 20.30 14.68
CA ALA A 332 6.94 21.09 14.32
C ALA A 332 7.56 20.62 12.98
N PRO A 333 6.88 20.80 11.83
CA PRO A 333 7.44 20.50 10.52
C PRO A 333 8.66 21.36 10.21
N VAL A 334 9.61 20.81 9.44
CA VAL A 334 10.87 21.49 9.09
C VAL A 334 11.08 21.49 7.58
N VAL A 335 11.33 22.66 6.99
CA VAL A 335 11.79 22.76 5.59
C VAL A 335 13.22 22.23 5.52
N ILE A 336 13.45 21.13 4.80
CA ILE A 336 14.76 20.46 4.75
C ILE A 336 15.52 20.69 3.44
N SER A 337 14.82 20.92 2.33
CA SER A 337 15.46 21.09 1.02
C SER A 337 14.50 21.68 -0.04
N GLY A 338 14.95 21.68 -1.30
CA GLY A 338 14.18 22.11 -2.48
C GLY A 338 14.50 23.53 -2.94
N SER A 339 15.13 24.35 -2.08
CA SER A 339 15.75 25.61 -2.49
C SER A 339 17.00 25.35 -3.33
N GLY A 340 17.12 26.01 -4.48
CA GLY A 340 18.31 25.94 -5.34
C GLY A 340 18.23 24.96 -6.52
N LEU A 341 17.07 24.34 -6.76
CA LEU A 341 16.83 23.63 -8.02
C LEU A 341 16.82 24.61 -9.21
N THR A 342 17.36 24.18 -10.36
CA THR A 342 17.25 24.92 -11.62
C THR A 342 15.86 24.68 -12.22
N LEU A 343 14.89 25.47 -11.78
CA LEU A 343 13.50 25.44 -12.25
C LEU A 343 13.17 26.70 -13.08
N PRO A 344 12.11 26.66 -13.92
CA PRO A 344 11.61 27.81 -14.64
C PRO A 344 11.36 29.02 -13.73
N ALA A 345 11.58 30.23 -14.26
CA ALA A 345 11.34 31.49 -13.54
C ALA A 345 9.85 31.75 -13.24
N ASP A 346 8.95 31.03 -13.91
CA ASP A 346 7.52 31.06 -13.69
C ASP A 346 7.13 30.40 -12.36
N ALA A 347 5.99 30.81 -11.80
CA ALA A 347 5.47 30.22 -10.56
C ALA A 347 5.06 28.76 -10.79
N ALA A 348 5.38 27.85 -9.87
CA ALA A 348 4.78 26.53 -9.89
C ALA A 348 3.26 26.67 -9.62
N SER A 349 2.46 25.96 -10.40
CA SER A 349 1.00 25.94 -10.29
C SER A 349 0.50 24.73 -9.53
N ASP A 350 1.04 23.55 -9.84
CA ASP A 350 0.60 22.30 -9.24
C ASP A 350 1.75 21.30 -9.06
N ILE A 351 1.49 20.31 -8.20
CA ILE A 351 2.41 19.22 -7.91
C ILE A 351 1.66 17.91 -7.71
N VAL A 352 2.09 16.88 -8.43
CA VAL A 352 1.64 15.49 -8.22
C VAL A 352 2.85 14.57 -8.06
N VAL A 353 2.72 13.53 -7.26
CA VAL A 353 3.84 12.63 -6.92
C VAL A 353 3.44 11.19 -7.16
N ILE A 354 4.31 10.43 -7.84
CA ILE A 354 4.19 8.98 -8.00
C ILE A 354 5.54 8.31 -7.75
N GLY A 355 5.56 7.40 -6.78
CA GLY A 355 6.78 6.69 -6.38
C GLY A 355 7.88 7.66 -5.94
N ARG A 356 8.98 7.72 -6.73
CA ARG A 356 10.15 8.55 -6.47
C ARG A 356 10.18 9.88 -7.24
N TYR A 357 9.13 10.21 -8.00
CA TYR A 357 9.11 11.38 -8.87
C TYR A 357 7.99 12.34 -8.48
N ALA A 358 8.35 13.62 -8.36
CA ALA A 358 7.42 14.73 -8.26
C ALA A 358 7.35 15.46 -9.60
N PHE A 359 6.15 15.67 -10.12
CA PHE A 359 5.88 16.41 -11.33
C PHE A 359 5.40 17.80 -10.93
N LEU A 360 6.00 18.84 -11.49
CA LEU A 360 5.63 20.23 -11.27
C LEU A 360 5.19 20.86 -12.59
N SER A 361 4.02 21.51 -12.57
CA SER A 361 3.57 22.37 -13.66
C SER A 361 3.84 23.83 -13.33
N PHE A 362 3.96 24.66 -14.36
CA PHE A 362 4.27 26.09 -14.21
C PHE A 362 3.17 26.95 -14.84
N THR A 363 3.00 28.17 -14.34
CA THR A 363 2.00 29.12 -14.88
C THR A 363 2.42 29.78 -16.19
N GLY A 364 3.71 29.72 -16.53
CA GLY A 364 4.26 30.41 -17.69
C GLY A 364 3.87 29.82 -19.02
N ASN A 365 3.83 30.67 -20.04
CA ASN A 365 3.59 30.30 -21.43
C ASN A 365 4.90 30.05 -22.19
N SER A 366 6.04 30.24 -21.54
CA SER A 366 7.34 29.86 -22.10
C SER A 366 7.45 28.33 -22.08
N ASN A 367 8.21 27.75 -23.01
CA ASN A 367 8.55 26.33 -23.17
C ASN A 367 9.09 25.68 -21.87
N ASN A 368 8.27 25.57 -20.83
CA ASN A 368 8.66 25.29 -19.45
C ASN A 368 7.48 24.66 -18.66
N ALA A 369 6.59 23.95 -19.37
CA ALA A 369 5.28 23.55 -18.86
C ALA A 369 5.35 22.48 -17.75
N LEU A 370 6.31 21.55 -17.82
CA LEU A 370 6.43 20.42 -16.89
C LEU A 370 7.89 20.19 -16.48
N ARG A 371 8.13 19.91 -15.19
CA ARG A 371 9.42 19.41 -14.67
C ARG A 371 9.22 18.17 -13.84
N VAL A 372 10.12 17.20 -14.01
CA VAL A 372 10.20 15.96 -13.23
C VAL A 372 11.36 16.06 -12.27
N ILE A 373 11.07 15.93 -10.98
CA ILE A 373 12.02 16.00 -9.88
C ILE A 373 12.13 14.61 -9.26
N ASP A 374 13.35 14.06 -9.23
CA ASP A 374 13.68 12.88 -8.44
C ASP A 374 13.77 13.27 -6.96
N ILE A 375 12.91 12.64 -6.16
CA ILE A 375 12.76 12.85 -4.72
C ILE A 375 13.24 11.65 -3.90
N GLN A 376 13.98 10.72 -4.51
CA GLN A 376 14.54 9.55 -3.81
C GLN A 376 15.39 9.96 -2.59
N ASN A 377 16.20 11.02 -2.74
CA ASN A 377 16.86 11.67 -1.62
C ASN A 377 16.15 13.00 -1.29
N PRO A 378 15.29 13.04 -0.27
CA PRO A 378 14.52 14.24 0.10
C PRO A 378 15.39 15.38 0.64
N ASN A 379 16.65 15.15 1.02
CA ASN A 379 17.59 16.21 1.41
C ASN A 379 18.32 16.81 0.19
N SER A 380 18.29 16.13 -0.95
CA SER A 380 18.95 16.56 -2.18
C SER A 380 18.13 16.13 -3.40
N PRO A 381 16.92 16.70 -3.58
CA PRO A 381 16.11 16.44 -4.76
C PRO A 381 16.83 16.94 -6.01
N LYS A 382 16.52 16.36 -7.18
CA LYS A 382 17.17 16.73 -8.45
C LYS A 382 16.14 16.84 -9.56
N VAL A 383 16.21 17.90 -10.35
CA VAL A 383 15.49 17.96 -11.63
C VAL A 383 16.16 16.94 -12.54
N VAL A 384 15.39 15.95 -12.96
CA VAL A 384 15.87 14.90 -13.86
C VAL A 384 15.41 15.17 -15.29
N GLY A 385 14.21 15.74 -15.49
CA GLY A 385 13.67 16.00 -16.82
C GLY A 385 12.40 16.82 -16.80
N GLY A 386 11.58 16.66 -17.83
CA GLY A 386 10.38 17.46 -18.04
C GLY A 386 9.99 17.52 -19.51
N ASP A 387 8.97 18.33 -19.78
CA ASP A 387 8.54 18.63 -21.14
C ASP A 387 8.16 20.11 -21.28
N ASN A 388 8.31 20.59 -22.50
CA ASN A 388 8.20 21.98 -22.90
C ASN A 388 7.14 22.13 -24.00
N PHE A 389 5.99 21.47 -23.81
CA PHE A 389 4.85 21.56 -24.70
C PHE A 389 4.23 22.98 -24.69
N ILE A 390 3.54 23.31 -25.79
CA ILE A 390 2.97 24.63 -26.03
C ILE A 390 1.47 24.59 -25.74
N TRP A 391 1.01 25.49 -24.88
CA TRP A 391 -0.41 25.73 -24.64
C TRP A 391 -1.04 26.44 -25.84
N THR A 392 -2.09 25.87 -26.41
CA THR A 392 -2.86 26.42 -27.53
C THR A 392 -4.08 27.22 -27.07
N GLY A 393 -4.64 26.89 -25.90
CA GLY A 393 -5.79 27.55 -25.28
C GLY A 393 -5.45 28.81 -24.49
N ALA A 394 -6.48 29.58 -24.11
CA ALA A 394 -6.33 30.84 -23.37
C ALA A 394 -5.47 30.66 -22.11
N THR A 395 -4.34 31.37 -22.08
CA THR A 395 -3.16 30.95 -21.31
C THR A 395 -3.12 31.42 -19.84
N SER A 396 -4.05 32.28 -19.42
CA SER A 396 -4.07 32.86 -18.08
C SER A 396 -4.91 32.00 -17.11
N GLY A 397 -4.28 31.03 -16.46
CA GLY A 397 -4.95 30.21 -15.44
C GLY A 397 -4.00 29.28 -14.69
N GLU A 398 -4.36 28.91 -13.46
CA GLU A 398 -3.68 27.85 -12.70
C GLU A 398 -3.75 26.55 -13.52
N LYS A 399 -2.61 25.88 -13.67
CA LYS A 399 -2.55 24.56 -14.32
C LYS A 399 -2.84 23.51 -13.26
N GLN A 400 -3.47 22.42 -13.66
CA GLN A 400 -3.78 21.31 -12.77
C GLN A 400 -3.27 20.01 -13.34
N MET A 401 -2.78 19.16 -12.44
CA MET A 401 -2.27 17.85 -12.79
C MET A 401 -3.02 16.77 -12.05
N PHE A 402 -3.20 15.64 -12.74
CA PHE A 402 -3.75 14.45 -12.14
C PHE A 402 -3.04 13.21 -12.66
N ILE A 403 -2.78 12.24 -11.79
CA ILE A 403 -2.20 10.96 -12.16
C ILE A 403 -3.27 9.88 -12.02
N SER A 404 -3.52 9.15 -13.10
CA SER A 404 -4.34 7.93 -13.07
C SER A 404 -3.58 6.78 -13.71
N GLY A 405 -3.35 5.72 -12.94
CA GLY A 405 -2.56 4.58 -13.37
C GLY A 405 -1.16 4.98 -13.79
N SER A 406 -0.88 4.88 -15.08
CA SER A 406 0.40 5.22 -15.68
C SER A 406 0.35 6.44 -16.59
N ARG A 407 -0.68 7.28 -16.43
CA ARG A 407 -0.85 8.49 -17.22
C ARG A 407 -0.84 9.71 -16.32
N LEU A 408 -0.18 10.76 -16.79
CA LEU A 408 -0.24 12.10 -16.24
C LEU A 408 -1.14 12.94 -17.14
N TYR A 409 -2.14 13.57 -16.55
CA TYR A 409 -3.04 14.51 -17.21
C TYR A 409 -2.66 15.90 -16.74
N ILE A 410 -2.49 16.83 -17.67
CA ILE A 410 -2.19 18.24 -17.36
C ILE A 410 -3.22 19.11 -18.06
N ALA A 411 -4.00 19.84 -17.29
CA ALA A 411 -5.01 20.77 -17.79
C ALA A 411 -4.59 22.22 -17.56
N GLY A 412 -4.87 23.08 -18.53
CA GLY A 412 -4.54 24.49 -18.46
C GLY A 412 -5.26 25.32 -19.50
N GLY A 413 -5.92 26.40 -19.07
CA GLY A 413 -6.79 27.14 -19.97
C GLY A 413 -7.93 26.23 -20.41
N THR A 414 -7.92 25.86 -21.68
CA THR A 414 -8.87 24.91 -22.31
C THR A 414 -8.19 23.65 -22.84
N ASP A 415 -6.86 23.54 -22.72
CA ASP A 415 -6.13 22.36 -23.18
C ASP A 415 -6.03 21.31 -22.08
N ILE A 416 -6.07 20.04 -22.50
CA ILE A 416 -5.75 18.88 -21.68
C ILE A 416 -4.73 18.03 -22.44
N PHE A 417 -3.57 17.86 -21.84
CA PHE A 417 -2.51 16.98 -22.34
C PHE A 417 -2.48 15.67 -21.55
N ILE A 418 -2.27 14.56 -22.26
CA ILE A 418 -2.19 13.22 -21.69
C ILE A 418 -0.80 12.68 -21.97
N PHE A 419 -0.04 12.38 -20.92
CA PHE A 419 1.30 11.82 -21.01
C PHE A 419 1.34 10.39 -20.50
N ASP A 420 2.11 9.54 -21.15
CA ASP A 420 2.57 8.28 -20.59
C ASP A 420 3.72 8.55 -19.61
N ILE A 421 3.58 8.02 -18.41
CA ILE A 421 4.58 8.06 -17.34
C ILE A 421 4.98 6.64 -16.89
N THR A 422 4.67 5.60 -17.69
CA THR A 422 5.05 4.22 -17.40
C THR A 422 6.57 4.04 -17.34
N GLY A 423 7.04 3.61 -16.17
CA GLY A 423 8.16 2.68 -16.02
C GLY A 423 7.63 1.27 -15.71
N ILE A 424 6.89 0.69 -16.65
CA ILE A 424 6.08 -0.55 -16.60
C ILE A 424 5.05 -0.70 -15.46
N LYS A 425 3.78 -0.80 -15.86
CA LYS A 425 2.73 -1.56 -15.16
C LYS A 425 2.26 -2.66 -16.12
N ALA A 426 2.81 -3.86 -16.01
CA ALA A 426 2.37 -5.00 -16.82
C ALA A 426 1.08 -5.57 -16.19
N VAL A 427 -0.05 -5.38 -16.86
CA VAL A 427 -1.31 -6.05 -16.52
C VAL A 427 -1.26 -7.45 -17.14
N GLY A 428 -0.60 -8.38 -16.45
CA GLY A 428 -0.48 -9.77 -16.86
C GLY A 428 0.80 -10.06 -17.66
N GLY A 429 1.76 -10.72 -17.00
CA GLY A 429 2.95 -11.29 -17.62
C GLY A 429 3.28 -12.61 -16.92
N ARG A 430 3.63 -13.64 -17.70
CA ARG A 430 4.11 -14.92 -17.15
C ARG A 430 5.63 -14.91 -17.17
N ALA A 431 6.26 -14.67 -16.03
CA ALA A 431 7.69 -14.82 -15.87
C ALA A 431 8.01 -16.26 -15.46
N HIS A 432 8.89 -16.94 -16.22
CA HIS A 432 9.41 -18.25 -15.82
C HIS A 432 10.44 -18.13 -14.68
N ALA A 433 11.17 -17.02 -14.64
CA ALA A 433 12.06 -16.64 -13.54
C ALA A 433 12.01 -15.11 -13.38
N LEU A 434 12.02 -14.65 -12.13
CA LEU A 434 12.06 -13.23 -11.78
C LEU A 434 13.18 -13.01 -10.77
N GLU A 435 14.19 -12.22 -11.16
CA GLU A 435 15.22 -11.72 -10.27
C GLU A 435 14.99 -10.22 -10.08
N ALA A 436 14.57 -9.83 -8.88
CA ALA A 436 14.22 -8.44 -8.57
C ALA A 436 14.75 -8.07 -7.19
N GLY A 437 15.32 -6.86 -7.05
CA GLY A 437 15.78 -6.36 -5.75
C GLY A 437 14.63 -6.15 -4.76
N ASN A 438 13.46 -5.77 -5.26
CA ASN A 438 12.22 -5.69 -4.50
C ASN A 438 11.01 -6.08 -5.36
N THR A 439 10.01 -6.71 -4.74
CA THR A 439 8.72 -7.01 -5.39
C THR A 439 7.60 -6.56 -4.46
N LYS A 440 6.68 -5.73 -4.95
CA LYS A 440 5.48 -5.31 -4.21
C LYS A 440 4.24 -5.86 -4.91
N VAL A 441 3.45 -6.65 -4.19
CA VAL A 441 2.16 -7.18 -4.67
C VAL A 441 1.05 -6.33 -4.04
N GLN A 442 0.14 -5.79 -4.87
CA GLN A 442 -0.93 -4.90 -4.42
C GLN A 442 -2.18 -5.65 -3.94
N ALA A 443 -2.37 -6.87 -4.44
CA ALA A 443 -3.44 -7.78 -4.08
C ALA A 443 -2.83 -9.07 -3.50
N ASP A 444 -3.18 -10.23 -4.05
CA ASP A 444 -2.75 -11.53 -3.53
C ASP A 444 -1.44 -12.03 -4.16
N PHE A 445 -0.58 -12.60 -3.32
CA PHE A 445 0.53 -13.46 -3.76
C PHE A 445 0.12 -14.92 -3.58
N GLN A 446 0.00 -15.66 -4.68
CA GLN A 446 -0.28 -17.10 -4.65
C GLN A 446 0.97 -17.89 -5.08
N GLY A 447 1.63 -18.52 -4.12
CA GLY A 447 2.70 -19.49 -4.38
C GLY A 447 2.12 -20.90 -4.45
N LEU A 448 2.24 -21.58 -5.59
CA LEU A 448 1.64 -22.92 -5.78
C LEU A 448 2.41 -24.06 -5.10
N ASN A 449 3.73 -23.92 -4.96
CA ASN A 449 4.60 -24.97 -4.43
C ASN A 449 5.31 -24.50 -3.16
N ASN A 450 6.35 -23.70 -3.31
CA ASN A 450 7.22 -23.28 -2.21
C ASN A 450 7.42 -21.76 -2.24
N LEU A 451 7.49 -21.16 -1.05
CA LEU A 451 8.02 -19.82 -0.82
C LEU A 451 9.28 -19.94 0.04
N ASN A 452 10.45 -19.81 -0.60
CA ASN A 452 11.74 -19.88 0.10
C ASN A 452 12.25 -18.47 0.39
N THR A 453 12.44 -18.13 1.67
CA THR A 453 13.04 -16.86 2.09
C THR A 453 14.35 -17.13 2.84
N ARG A 454 15.30 -16.18 2.79
CA ARG A 454 16.62 -16.33 3.46
C ARG A 454 16.65 -15.75 4.87
N THR A 455 15.87 -14.70 5.13
CA THR A 455 15.98 -13.90 6.36
C THR A 455 14.73 -13.97 7.23
N GLY A 456 13.54 -14.11 6.65
CA GLY A 456 12.30 -14.24 7.41
C GLY A 456 11.05 -13.84 6.62
N VAL A 457 9.90 -13.96 7.27
CA VAL A 457 8.59 -13.52 6.79
C VAL A 457 7.89 -12.78 7.93
N ASN A 458 7.53 -11.51 7.71
CA ASN A 458 6.74 -10.73 8.66
C ASN A 458 5.27 -10.75 8.24
N ILE A 459 4.38 -11.19 9.12
CA ILE A 459 2.95 -11.34 8.86
C ILE A 459 2.18 -10.43 9.82
N GLY A 460 1.25 -9.62 9.30
CA GLY A 460 0.61 -8.55 10.06
C GLY A 460 -0.46 -9.01 11.06
N GLN A 461 -1.46 -9.77 10.63
CA GLN A 461 -2.61 -10.13 11.48
C GLN A 461 -2.64 -11.60 11.89
N SER A 462 -2.53 -12.53 10.95
CA SER A 462 -2.61 -13.96 11.24
C SER A 462 -1.86 -14.79 10.20
N ALA A 463 -1.34 -15.93 10.65
CA ALA A 463 -0.79 -16.98 9.81
C ALA A 463 -1.54 -18.28 10.13
N LYS A 464 -2.04 -18.96 9.09
CA LYS A 464 -2.65 -20.28 9.22
C LYS A 464 -1.72 -21.31 8.58
N PHE A 465 -1.32 -22.30 9.35
CA PHE A 465 -0.58 -23.46 8.86
C PHE A 465 -1.51 -24.67 8.92
N GLU A 466 -1.77 -25.31 7.78
CA GLU A 466 -2.56 -26.56 7.72
C GLU A 466 -1.68 -27.82 7.89
N GLY A 467 -0.38 -27.63 8.06
CA GLY A 467 0.60 -28.68 8.30
C GLY A 467 1.57 -28.32 9.44
N ASN A 468 2.81 -28.80 9.34
CA ASN A 468 3.80 -28.64 10.39
C ASN A 468 4.41 -27.23 10.40
N LEU A 469 4.63 -26.68 11.60
CA LEU A 469 5.52 -25.56 11.86
C LEU A 469 6.79 -26.10 12.52
N SER A 470 7.92 -26.03 11.82
CA SER A 470 9.24 -26.38 12.36
C SER A 470 10.13 -25.15 12.43
N ALA A 471 10.70 -24.87 13.59
CA ALA A 471 11.71 -23.85 13.80
C ALA A 471 12.73 -24.34 14.82
N SER A 472 13.93 -23.76 14.83
CA SER A 472 14.92 -24.04 15.88
C SER A 472 14.43 -23.58 17.26
N GLU A 473 13.64 -22.51 17.28
CA GLU A 473 13.02 -21.96 18.47
C GLU A 473 11.65 -21.36 18.11
N ILE A 474 10.67 -21.54 18.99
CA ILE A 474 9.35 -20.93 18.89
C ILE A 474 9.10 -20.16 20.18
N ILE A 475 9.08 -18.83 20.08
CA ILE A 475 8.74 -17.94 21.19
C ILE A 475 7.27 -17.54 21.05
N ILE A 476 6.50 -17.75 22.11
CA ILE A 476 5.10 -17.33 22.19
C ILE A 476 4.98 -16.31 23.33
N GLU A 477 4.77 -15.04 22.98
CA GLU A 477 4.58 -13.96 23.97
C GLU A 477 3.19 -14.00 24.62
N GLY A 478 2.21 -14.64 23.97
CA GLY A 478 0.84 -14.80 24.44
C GLY A 478 0.54 -16.20 25.00
N ALA A 479 -0.72 -16.59 24.98
CA ALA A 479 -1.15 -17.92 25.39
C ALA A 479 -0.91 -18.95 24.28
N LEU A 480 -0.32 -20.10 24.63
CA LEU A 480 -0.34 -21.29 23.79
C LEU A 480 -1.53 -22.17 24.20
N THR A 481 -2.55 -22.24 23.34
CA THR A 481 -3.65 -23.19 23.50
C THR A 481 -3.38 -24.43 22.65
N VAL A 482 -3.29 -25.60 23.28
CA VAL A 482 -3.13 -26.89 22.58
C VAL A 482 -4.40 -27.71 22.78
N ALA A 483 -5.14 -27.93 21.70
CA ALA A 483 -6.33 -28.79 21.76
C ALA A 483 -5.98 -30.29 21.87
N GLY A 484 -4.81 -30.69 21.36
CA GLY A 484 -4.24 -32.03 21.51
C GLY A 484 -3.23 -32.10 22.66
N SER A 485 -2.19 -32.93 22.50
CA SER A 485 -1.13 -33.09 23.50
C SER A 485 0.07 -32.19 23.24
N LYS A 486 0.64 -31.59 24.29
CA LYS A 486 1.94 -30.92 24.25
C LYS A 486 3.04 -31.98 24.37
N THR A 487 3.46 -32.57 23.24
CA THR A 487 4.45 -33.65 23.22
C THR A 487 5.83 -33.17 22.83
N PHE A 488 6.85 -33.88 23.32
CA PHE A 488 8.22 -33.80 22.83
C PHE A 488 8.73 -35.19 22.45
N GLU A 489 9.67 -35.25 21.51
CA GLU A 489 10.35 -36.48 21.10
C GLU A 489 11.83 -36.40 21.45
N ILE A 490 12.37 -37.54 21.84
CA ILE A 490 13.77 -37.71 22.21
C ILE A 490 14.27 -39.03 21.65
N ASP A 491 15.57 -39.14 21.45
CA ASP A 491 16.21 -40.41 21.14
C ASP A 491 15.97 -41.40 22.28
N ASP A 492 15.64 -42.65 21.95
CA ASP A 492 15.61 -43.73 22.94
C ASP A 492 17.05 -43.97 23.41
N PRO A 493 17.38 -43.77 24.70
CA PRO A 493 18.76 -43.91 25.18
C PRO A 493 19.35 -45.31 24.96
N ARG A 494 18.49 -46.33 24.76
CA ARG A 494 18.90 -47.72 24.51
C ARG A 494 19.24 -47.96 23.04
N ASN A 495 18.69 -47.15 22.14
CA ASN A 495 18.89 -47.27 20.69
C ASN A 495 18.76 -45.91 19.99
N PRO A 496 19.65 -44.94 20.27
CA PRO A 496 19.44 -43.55 19.91
C PRO A 496 19.51 -43.27 18.40
N LYS A 497 19.99 -44.22 17.60
CA LYS A 497 20.10 -44.06 16.14
C LYS A 497 18.83 -44.43 15.39
N GLU A 498 18.00 -45.31 15.96
CA GLU A 498 16.92 -45.98 15.23
C GLU A 498 15.57 -45.90 15.96
N ALA A 499 15.53 -45.38 17.19
CA ALA A 499 14.32 -45.33 18.00
C ALA A 499 14.15 -43.97 18.71
N LEU A 500 12.88 -43.54 18.77
CA LEU A 500 12.44 -42.33 19.48
C LEU A 500 11.50 -42.72 20.62
N LEU A 501 11.56 -41.96 21.71
CA LEU A 501 10.53 -41.93 22.73
C LEU A 501 9.73 -40.63 22.59
N ARG A 502 8.42 -40.73 22.80
CA ARG A 502 7.49 -39.59 22.79
C ARG A 502 6.87 -39.45 24.17
N HIS A 503 6.95 -38.26 24.74
CA HIS A 503 6.42 -37.94 26.07
C HIS A 503 5.53 -36.70 26.01
N VAL A 504 4.63 -36.58 26.97
CA VAL A 504 3.90 -35.34 27.24
C VAL A 504 4.77 -34.44 28.12
N GLY A 505 4.78 -33.14 27.83
CA GLY A 505 5.56 -32.16 28.59
C GLY A 505 5.08 -32.01 30.03
N VAL A 506 6.04 -32.03 30.96
CA VAL A 506 5.84 -31.67 32.37
C VAL A 506 6.54 -30.33 32.61
N GLU A 507 5.80 -29.33 33.09
CA GLU A 507 6.36 -28.02 33.41
C GLU A 507 7.15 -28.12 34.73
N SER A 508 8.47 -27.91 34.68
CA SER A 508 9.37 -28.07 35.82
C SER A 508 10.64 -27.26 35.63
N SER A 509 11.31 -26.90 36.73
CA SER A 509 12.65 -26.28 36.73
C SER A 509 13.77 -27.26 36.37
N GLU A 510 13.45 -28.54 36.18
CA GLU A 510 14.34 -29.61 35.74
C GLU A 510 13.67 -30.35 34.56
N ARG A 511 14.45 -31.08 33.74
CA ARG A 511 13.89 -31.95 32.68
C ARG A 511 13.29 -33.22 33.30
N THR A 512 12.19 -33.03 34.00
CA THR A 512 11.51 -34.05 34.81
C THR A 512 10.64 -34.95 33.95
N THR A 513 10.67 -36.24 34.23
CA THR A 513 9.64 -37.20 33.80
C THR A 513 8.78 -37.59 35.00
N LEU A 514 7.51 -37.89 34.75
CA LEU A 514 6.55 -38.32 35.76
C LEU A 514 5.88 -39.59 35.29
N TYR A 515 5.84 -40.59 36.19
CA TYR A 515 5.13 -41.84 36.01
C TYR A 515 4.35 -42.11 37.28
N ASP A 516 3.10 -42.51 37.14
CA ASP A 516 2.22 -42.79 38.26
C ASP A 516 1.30 -43.98 37.97
N GLY A 517 0.66 -44.45 39.02
CA GLY A 517 -0.32 -45.52 38.93
C GLY A 517 -0.81 -45.97 40.29
N ILE A 518 -1.56 -47.07 40.28
CA ILE A 518 -2.06 -47.74 41.48
C ILE A 518 -1.50 -49.16 41.49
N ALA A 519 -0.99 -49.60 42.63
CA ALA A 519 -0.46 -50.94 42.84
C ALA A 519 -1.29 -51.67 43.90
N SER A 520 -1.78 -52.87 43.56
CA SER A 520 -2.44 -53.76 44.51
C SER A 520 -1.41 -54.57 45.30
N LEU A 521 -1.51 -54.54 46.62
CA LEU A 521 -0.60 -55.22 47.52
C LEU A 521 -0.94 -56.72 47.64
N ASP A 522 0.08 -57.56 47.81
CA ASP A 522 -0.10 -58.99 48.05
C ASP A 522 -0.55 -59.28 49.50
N LYS A 523 -0.66 -60.56 49.84
CA LYS A 523 -1.03 -61.02 51.20
C LYS A 523 -0.04 -60.58 52.30
N ARG A 524 1.15 -60.09 51.94
CA ARG A 524 2.18 -59.56 52.85
C ARG A 524 2.16 -58.03 52.91
N GLY A 525 1.27 -57.37 52.18
CA GLY A 525 1.23 -55.91 52.10
C GLY A 525 2.32 -55.32 51.21
N GLU A 526 2.77 -56.08 50.19
CA GLU A 526 3.86 -55.69 49.28
C GLU A 526 3.40 -55.68 47.82
N ALA A 527 3.96 -54.80 46.99
CA ALA A 527 3.75 -54.82 45.55
C ALA A 527 5.05 -54.53 44.80
N ILE A 528 5.23 -55.18 43.64
CA ILE A 528 6.29 -54.86 42.69
C ILE A 528 5.66 -54.00 41.59
N VAL A 529 6.21 -52.80 41.39
CA VAL A 529 5.80 -51.90 40.31
C VAL A 529 6.80 -52.03 39.18
N HIS A 530 6.32 -52.39 37.99
CA HIS A 530 7.11 -52.45 36.77
C HIS A 530 6.99 -51.12 36.02
N LEU A 531 8.13 -50.49 35.80
CA LEU A 531 8.27 -49.27 35.00
C LEU A 531 8.57 -49.65 33.54
N PRO A 532 8.38 -48.72 32.58
CA PRO A 532 8.76 -48.97 31.20
C PRO A 532 10.22 -49.38 31.07
N ASP A 533 10.55 -50.26 30.12
CA ASP A 533 11.91 -50.81 29.96
C ASP A 533 12.98 -49.75 29.63
N TYR A 534 12.57 -48.54 29.24
CA TYR A 534 13.46 -47.39 29.02
C TYR A 534 13.67 -46.53 30.27
N PHE A 535 12.95 -46.77 31.36
CA PHE A 535 12.86 -45.84 32.49
C PHE A 535 14.23 -45.52 33.09
N GLU A 536 15.01 -46.53 33.49
CA GLU A 536 16.34 -46.30 34.10
C GLU A 536 17.35 -45.76 33.09
N SER A 537 17.21 -46.14 31.81
CA SER A 537 18.08 -45.60 30.75
C SER A 537 17.82 -44.10 30.49
N LEU A 538 16.60 -43.64 30.73
CA LEU A 538 16.19 -42.26 30.52
C LEU A 538 16.36 -41.39 31.76
N ASN A 539 16.21 -41.95 32.96
CA ASN A 539 16.07 -41.17 34.19
C ASN A 539 17.11 -41.52 35.25
N ASN A 540 17.48 -40.53 36.06
CA ASN A 540 18.16 -40.71 37.34
C ASN A 540 17.46 -39.90 38.45
N ASN A 541 18.08 -39.85 39.63
CA ASN A 541 17.64 -39.02 40.77
C ASN A 541 16.15 -39.21 41.08
N TYR A 542 15.78 -40.47 41.30
CA TYR A 542 14.40 -40.88 41.51
C TYR A 542 13.82 -40.28 42.79
N ARG A 543 12.59 -39.75 42.71
CA ARG A 543 11.81 -39.31 43.87
C ARG A 543 10.50 -40.09 43.88
N TYR A 544 10.14 -40.62 45.03
CA TYR A 544 8.96 -41.45 45.23
C TYR A 544 7.93 -40.71 46.06
N GLN A 545 6.66 -40.85 45.69
CA GLN A 545 5.52 -40.51 46.55
C GLN A 545 4.59 -41.71 46.60
N LEU A 546 4.24 -42.11 47.81
CA LEU A 546 3.29 -43.18 48.07
C LEU A 546 2.12 -42.61 48.87
N SER A 547 0.92 -43.06 48.52
CA SER A 547 -0.31 -42.73 49.24
C SER A 547 -1.23 -43.95 49.26
N SER A 548 -2.05 -44.07 50.31
CA SER A 548 -3.14 -45.05 50.29
C SER A 548 -4.15 -44.64 49.22
N ALA A 549 -4.49 -45.56 48.30
CA ALA A 549 -5.44 -45.31 47.22
C ALA A 549 -6.86 -45.82 47.56
N ASP A 550 -6.98 -46.78 48.48
CA ASP A 550 -8.27 -47.38 48.87
C ASP A 550 -8.87 -46.78 50.16
N GLY A 551 -8.19 -45.80 50.76
CA GLY A 551 -8.62 -45.14 52.00
C GLY A 551 -8.21 -45.87 53.29
N SER A 552 -7.53 -47.01 53.20
CA SER A 552 -6.98 -47.70 54.37
C SER A 552 -5.85 -46.88 55.00
N ALA A 553 -5.80 -46.81 56.34
CA ALA A 553 -4.68 -46.18 57.03
C ALA A 553 -3.43 -47.06 56.92
N MET A 554 -2.43 -46.60 56.15
CA MET A 554 -1.17 -47.32 55.96
C MET A 554 0.03 -46.45 56.39
N PRO A 555 0.19 -46.13 57.69
CA PRO A 555 1.24 -45.23 58.17
C PRO A 555 2.67 -45.77 57.97
N ASN A 556 2.79 -47.06 57.66
CA ASN A 556 4.06 -47.74 57.49
C ASN A 556 4.38 -48.05 56.02
N ILE A 557 3.71 -47.44 55.03
CA ILE A 557 4.09 -47.65 53.62
C ILE A 557 5.44 -47.02 53.33
N PHE A 558 6.29 -47.76 52.64
CA PHE A 558 7.63 -47.31 52.27
C PHE A 558 8.11 -48.01 51.00
N ILE A 559 9.18 -47.46 50.43
CA ILE A 559 9.93 -48.11 49.36
C ILE A 559 10.80 -49.20 50.00
N LYS A 560 10.35 -50.45 49.88
CA LYS A 560 11.05 -51.63 50.39
C LYS A 560 12.30 -51.93 49.57
N LYS A 561 12.23 -51.74 48.26
CA LYS A 561 13.37 -51.82 47.34
C LYS A 561 13.27 -50.68 46.35
N GLU A 562 14.33 -49.88 46.25
CA GLU A 562 14.45 -48.82 45.24
C GLU A 562 14.48 -49.39 43.82
N ILE A 563 14.34 -48.51 42.84
CA ILE A 563 14.34 -48.86 41.42
C ILE A 563 15.65 -49.58 41.06
N GLU A 564 15.50 -50.80 40.56
CA GLU A 564 16.58 -51.60 39.97
C GLU A 564 15.96 -52.58 38.97
N ASN A 565 16.48 -52.63 37.75
CA ASN A 565 15.94 -53.41 36.63
C ASN A 565 14.50 -53.00 36.25
N ASN A 566 14.28 -51.69 36.10
CA ASN A 566 13.02 -51.02 35.76
C ASN A 566 11.85 -51.41 36.67
N GLN A 567 12.10 -51.67 37.95
CA GLN A 567 11.05 -51.98 38.92
C GLN A 567 11.44 -51.56 40.32
N PHE A 568 10.45 -51.27 41.17
CA PHE A 568 10.66 -51.02 42.60
C PHE A 568 9.63 -51.80 43.44
N THR A 569 9.90 -51.96 44.72
CA THR A 569 9.01 -52.70 45.63
C THR A 569 8.46 -51.77 46.70
N ILE A 570 7.14 -51.74 46.81
CA ILE A 570 6.39 -51.11 47.91
C ILE A 570 6.23 -52.14 49.02
N GLY A 571 6.40 -51.73 50.28
CA GLY A 571 6.13 -52.58 51.43
C GLY A 571 5.49 -51.82 52.58
N GLY A 572 5.07 -52.58 53.60
CA GLY A 572 4.49 -52.02 54.83
C GLY A 572 3.03 -51.57 54.72
N GLY A 573 2.35 -51.92 53.63
CA GLY A 573 0.92 -51.65 53.47
C GLY A 573 0.03 -52.74 54.06
N VAL A 574 -1.28 -52.51 54.00
CA VAL A 574 -2.28 -53.50 54.45
C VAL A 574 -2.40 -54.62 53.40
N PRO A 575 -2.46 -55.90 53.80
CA PRO A 575 -2.65 -57.00 52.85
C PRO A 575 -3.86 -56.77 51.92
N PHE A 576 -3.64 -56.95 50.61
CA PHE A 576 -4.65 -56.73 49.56
C PHE A 576 -5.16 -55.30 49.41
N GLY A 577 -4.54 -54.32 50.07
CA GLY A 577 -4.86 -52.91 49.87
C GLY A 577 -4.27 -52.32 48.59
N GLU A 578 -4.63 -51.07 48.28
CA GLU A 578 -4.14 -50.34 47.12
C GLU A 578 -3.28 -49.14 47.51
N VAL A 579 -2.15 -48.99 46.83
CA VAL A 579 -1.22 -47.86 47.01
C VAL A 579 -1.10 -47.08 45.71
N GLY A 580 -1.45 -45.80 45.75
CA GLY A 580 -1.14 -44.84 44.71
C GLY A 580 0.35 -44.52 44.76
N TRP A 581 1.03 -44.63 43.63
CA TRP A 581 2.45 -44.37 43.51
C TRP A 581 2.72 -43.32 42.44
N GLN A 582 3.69 -42.47 42.70
CA GLN A 582 4.27 -41.56 41.73
C GLN A 582 5.79 -41.65 41.83
N VAL A 583 6.43 -41.75 40.68
CA VAL A 583 7.88 -41.68 40.53
C VAL A 583 8.21 -40.56 39.57
N THR A 584 9.03 -39.62 40.03
CA THR A 584 9.67 -38.64 39.15
C THR A 584 11.14 -38.97 38.97
N GLY A 585 11.66 -38.72 37.78
CA GLY A 585 13.08 -38.82 37.49
C GLY A 585 13.57 -37.62 36.69
N ILE A 586 14.87 -37.32 36.82
CA ILE A 586 15.53 -36.29 36.00
C ILE A 586 16.13 -36.98 34.79
N ARG A 587 15.88 -36.42 33.60
CA ARG A 587 16.42 -36.97 32.36
C ARG A 587 17.95 -37.00 32.36
N GLN A 588 18.51 -38.14 31.96
CA GLN A 588 19.95 -38.38 31.87
C GLN A 588 20.41 -38.91 30.50
N ASP A 589 19.55 -38.81 29.48
CA ASP A 589 19.96 -39.04 28.10
C ASP A 589 21.12 -38.10 27.70
N GLU A 590 21.90 -38.50 26.70
CA GLU A 590 23.12 -37.78 26.30
C GLU A 590 22.85 -36.33 25.90
N TYR A 591 21.69 -36.04 25.29
CA TYR A 591 21.30 -34.67 24.95
C TYR A 591 21.01 -33.82 26.21
N ALA A 592 20.31 -34.38 27.21
CA ALA A 592 20.06 -33.71 28.49
C ALA A 592 21.35 -33.43 29.27
N LYS A 593 22.33 -34.34 29.26
CA LYS A 593 23.65 -34.12 29.88
C LYS A 593 24.45 -33.02 29.18
N ALA A 594 24.43 -33.00 27.84
CA ALA A 594 25.17 -32.01 27.05
C ALA A 594 24.52 -30.60 27.06
N HIS A 595 23.21 -30.53 27.30
CA HIS A 595 22.44 -29.28 27.28
C HIS A 595 21.61 -29.15 28.57
N PRO A 596 22.25 -28.87 29.72
CA PRO A 596 21.54 -28.73 30.99
C PRO A 596 20.52 -27.59 30.90
N PHE A 597 19.33 -27.81 31.46
CA PHE A 597 18.30 -26.77 31.50
C PHE A 597 18.66 -25.68 32.50
N ILE A 598 18.57 -24.42 32.08
CA ILE A 598 18.85 -23.24 32.90
C ILE A 598 17.51 -22.63 33.28
N ALA A 599 17.10 -22.81 34.54
CA ALA A 599 15.80 -22.33 35.03
C ALA A 599 15.77 -20.81 35.26
N GLU A 600 16.91 -20.21 35.58
CA GLU A 600 17.03 -18.79 35.91
C GLU A 600 18.09 -18.13 35.04
N PHE A 601 17.72 -17.04 34.37
CA PHE A 601 18.63 -16.24 33.56
C PHE A 601 18.27 -14.75 33.66
N GLU A 602 19.27 -13.90 33.48
CA GLU A 602 19.09 -12.44 33.56
C GLU A 602 18.37 -11.90 32.33
N LYS A 603 17.52 -10.88 32.52
CA LYS A 603 16.89 -10.17 31.40
C LYS A 603 17.90 -9.30 30.69
N GLU A 604 17.99 -9.43 29.37
CA GLU A 604 18.81 -8.53 28.55
C GLU A 604 18.32 -7.08 28.60
N THR A 605 17.02 -6.86 28.83
CA THR A 605 16.43 -5.52 28.99
C THR A 605 15.45 -5.50 30.17
N PRO A 606 15.53 -4.50 31.08
CA PRO A 606 14.57 -4.35 32.17
C PRO A 606 13.14 -4.11 31.66
N GLY A 607 12.17 -4.86 32.18
CA GLY A 607 10.75 -4.72 31.81
C GLY A 607 9.90 -5.94 32.16
N TYR A 608 8.58 -5.79 32.11
CA TYR A 608 7.65 -6.92 32.20
C TYR A 608 7.55 -7.62 30.85
N LEU A 609 7.62 -8.95 30.85
CA LEU A 609 7.41 -9.75 29.64
C LEU A 609 5.95 -9.59 29.15
N ASN A 610 5.00 -9.66 30.09
CA ASN A 610 3.61 -9.32 29.82
C ASN A 610 3.34 -7.85 30.21
N LYS A 611 3.18 -6.99 29.20
CA LYS A 611 3.01 -5.55 29.38
C LYS A 611 1.72 -5.17 30.10
N GLU A 612 0.69 -6.01 30.07
CA GLU A 612 -0.57 -5.76 30.78
C GLU A 612 -0.39 -5.81 32.30
N ALA A 613 0.57 -6.62 32.78
CA ALA A 613 0.92 -6.70 34.21
C ALA A 613 1.56 -5.40 34.76
N GLN A 614 2.02 -4.51 33.89
CA GLN A 614 2.57 -3.22 34.29
C GLN A 614 1.47 -2.23 34.72
N GLN A 615 0.22 -2.41 34.27
CA GLN A 615 -0.88 -1.48 34.55
C GLN A 615 -1.51 -1.66 35.94
N THR A 616 -1.24 -2.77 36.63
CA THR A 616 -1.83 -3.07 37.95
C THR A 616 -0.95 -2.65 39.13
N ASN A 617 0.28 -2.16 38.88
CA ASN A 617 1.26 -1.81 39.92
C ASN A 617 1.50 -0.30 40.09
N ASN A 618 0.61 0.56 39.56
CA ASN A 618 0.63 2.01 39.79
C ASN A 618 -0.54 2.48 40.64
#